data_AF-A0A0H3NG65-F1
#
_entry.id   AF-A0A0H3NG65-F1
#
_cell.length_a   1.000
_cell.length_b   1.000
_cell.length_c   1.000
_cell.angle_alpha   90.00
_cell.angle_beta   90.00
_cell.angle_gamma   90.00
#
_symmetry.space_group_name_H-M   'P 1'
#
loop_
_entity.id
_entity.type
_entity.pdbx_description
1 polymer ?
#
loop_
_entity_poly.entity_id
_entity_poly.type
_entity_poly.pdbx_seq_one_letter_code
_entity_poly.pdbx_strand_id
1 'polypeptide(L)'
;LYHYTQELKSQFLRNAPPINKVMYDSKIHVLKNALGLHTAVSRVQGGKLKAKAEIRVATVFRNAPEPFLRMIVVHELAHLKEKDHNKAFYQLCCHMEPQYHQLEFDTRLWLTHQALSAQ
;
A
#
# COMPACT_ATOMS: atom_id res chain seq x y z
N LEU A 1 -11.27 -5.20 2.62
CA LEU A 1 -9.94 -4.96 2.01
C LEU A 1 -9.97 -5.03 0.49
N TYR A 2 -10.25 -6.19 -0.14
CA TYR A 2 -10.24 -6.29 -1.61
C TYR A 2 -11.16 -5.25 -2.30
N HIS A 3 -12.45 -5.20 -1.92
CA HIS A 3 -13.40 -4.21 -2.45
C HIS A 3 -12.91 -2.76 -2.23
N TYR A 4 -12.52 -2.44 -1.00
CA TYR A 4 -11.97 -1.13 -0.63
C TYR A 4 -10.80 -0.70 -1.53
N THR A 5 -9.82 -1.58 -1.76
CA THR A 5 -8.69 -1.32 -2.65
C THR A 5 -9.11 -1.16 -4.11
N GLN A 6 -10.06 -1.98 -4.58
CA GLN A 6 -10.57 -1.91 -5.95
C GLN A 6 -11.37 -0.63 -6.21
N GLU A 7 -12.14 -0.14 -5.24
CA GLU A 7 -12.88 1.13 -5.31
C GLU A 7 -11.92 2.31 -5.46
N LEU A 8 -10.90 2.40 -4.60
CA LEU A 8 -9.85 3.42 -4.71
C LEU A 8 -9.11 3.34 -6.04
N LYS A 9 -8.72 2.13 -6.47
CA LYS A 9 -8.08 1.95 -7.77
C LYS A 9 -8.98 2.43 -8.92
N SER A 10 -10.27 2.09 -8.90
CA SER A 10 -11.22 2.48 -9.95
C SER A 10 -11.46 3.99 -9.99
N GLN A 11 -11.44 4.64 -8.83
CA GLN A 11 -11.58 6.08 -8.72
C GLN A 11 -10.39 6.83 -9.31
N PHE A 12 -9.16 6.45 -8.97
CA PHE A 12 -7.97 7.25 -9.26
C PHE A 12 -7.03 6.66 -10.34
N LEU A 13 -7.09 5.34 -10.57
CA LEU A 13 -6.12 4.58 -11.37
C LEU A 13 -6.79 3.69 -12.42
N ARG A 14 -7.81 4.21 -13.13
CA ARG A 14 -8.59 3.47 -14.14
C ARG A 14 -7.75 2.69 -15.15
N ASN A 15 -6.63 3.25 -15.60
CA ASN A 15 -5.74 2.65 -16.59
C ASN A 15 -4.56 1.85 -15.99
N ALA A 16 -4.48 1.70 -14.67
CA ALA A 16 -3.41 0.94 -14.03
C ALA A 16 -3.61 -0.57 -14.19
N PRO A 17 -2.52 -1.38 -14.14
CA PRO A 17 -2.58 -2.83 -14.22
C PRO A 17 -3.62 -3.44 -13.27
N PRO A 18 -4.29 -4.54 -13.66
CA PRO A 18 -5.22 -5.23 -12.77
C PRO A 18 -4.52 -5.76 -11.52
N ILE A 19 -5.21 -5.69 -10.39
CA ILE A 19 -4.75 -6.24 -9.11
C ILE A 19 -5.37 -7.62 -8.98
N ASN A 20 -4.54 -8.66 -8.98
CA ASN A 20 -5.03 -10.03 -8.91
C ASN A 20 -5.30 -10.48 -7.48
N LYS A 21 -4.60 -9.89 -6.51
CA LYS A 21 -4.69 -10.30 -5.13
C LYS A 21 -4.53 -9.09 -4.23
N VAL A 22 -5.43 -8.97 -3.27
CA VAL A 22 -5.31 -8.04 -2.15
C VAL A 22 -5.51 -8.87 -0.89
N MET A 23 -4.53 -8.86 0.01
CA MET A 23 -4.62 -9.67 1.23
C MET A 23 -3.90 -9.04 2.40
N TYR A 24 -4.31 -9.46 3.59
CA TYR A 24 -3.52 -9.23 4.79
C TYR A 24 -2.42 -10.29 4.90
N ASP A 25 -1.22 -9.88 5.33
CA ASP A 25 -0.06 -10.75 5.49
C ASP A 25 0.54 -10.58 6.90
N SER A 26 0.64 -11.68 7.65
CA SER A 26 1.19 -11.69 9.02
C SER A 26 2.71 -11.72 9.05
N LYS A 27 3.37 -11.98 7.91
CA LYS A 27 4.83 -12.02 7.79
C LYS A 27 5.45 -10.64 7.58
N ILE A 28 4.63 -9.61 7.31
CA ILE A 28 5.10 -8.24 7.13
C ILE A 28 5.47 -7.66 8.51
N HIS A 29 6.76 -7.53 8.77
CA HIS A 29 7.29 -6.80 9.93
C HIS A 29 7.30 -5.29 9.64
N VAL A 30 6.25 -4.62 10.05
CA VAL A 30 6.02 -3.20 9.72
C VAL A 30 7.11 -2.29 10.28
N LEU A 31 7.73 -2.64 11.40
CA LEU A 31 8.82 -1.84 12.02
C LEU A 31 10.09 -1.73 11.19
N LYS A 32 10.41 -2.73 10.35
CA LYS A 32 11.62 -2.70 9.51
C LYS A 32 11.39 -2.03 8.16
N ASN A 33 10.15 -2.06 7.65
CA ASN A 33 9.77 -1.61 6.30
C ASN A 33 8.58 -0.64 6.38
N ALA A 34 8.75 0.42 7.17
CA ALA A 34 7.77 1.28 7.84
C ALA A 34 6.44 1.69 7.14
N LEU A 35 6.21 1.39 5.87
CA LEU A 35 4.95 1.74 5.18
C LEU A 35 4.47 0.77 4.09
N GLY A 36 5.28 -0.21 3.70
CA GLY A 36 4.94 -1.01 2.53
C GLY A 36 5.99 -2.07 2.27
N LEU A 37 5.58 -3.32 2.20
CA LEU A 37 6.48 -4.39 1.77
C LEU A 37 6.42 -4.42 0.24
N HIS A 38 7.31 -3.65 -0.42
CA HIS A 38 7.43 -3.67 -1.88
C HIS A 38 7.57 -5.11 -2.37
N THR A 39 6.49 -5.71 -2.84
CA THR A 39 6.53 -6.99 -3.54
C THR A 39 5.58 -6.92 -4.72
N ALA A 40 5.94 -6.06 -5.68
CA ALA A 40 5.55 -6.30 -7.06
C ALA A 40 6.24 -7.59 -7.52
N VAL A 41 5.61 -8.74 -7.32
CA VAL A 41 6.12 -10.02 -7.84
C VAL A 41 5.84 -10.06 -9.34
N SER A 42 6.79 -9.60 -10.14
CA SER A 42 6.76 -9.78 -11.59
C SER A 42 7.12 -11.23 -11.92
N ARG A 43 6.13 -12.06 -12.30
CA ARG A 43 6.39 -13.43 -12.77
C ARG A 43 6.36 -13.48 -14.30
N VAL A 44 7.45 -13.94 -14.91
CA VAL A 44 7.55 -14.19 -16.35
C VAL A 44 6.90 -15.54 -16.68
N GLN A 45 5.90 -15.58 -17.56
CA GLN A 45 5.35 -16.83 -18.10
C GLN A 45 5.27 -16.72 -19.63
N GLY A 46 6.11 -17.47 -20.35
CA GLY A 46 6.05 -17.62 -21.81
C GLY A 46 6.28 -16.33 -22.60
N GLY A 47 7.52 -15.80 -22.62
CA GLY A 47 7.98 -14.72 -23.53
C GLY A 47 7.29 -13.35 -23.42
N LYS A 48 6.14 -13.25 -22.74
CA LYS A 48 5.39 -12.02 -22.48
C LYS A 48 5.22 -11.85 -20.98
N LEU A 49 5.82 -10.79 -20.43
CA LEU A 49 5.59 -10.35 -19.05
C LEU A 49 4.15 -9.84 -18.91
N LYS A 50 3.21 -10.71 -18.52
CA LYS A 50 1.97 -10.24 -17.87
C LYS A 50 2.30 -9.95 -16.41
N ALA A 51 2.75 -8.74 -16.13
CA ALA A 51 2.92 -8.26 -14.75
C ALA A 51 1.55 -8.32 -14.05
N LYS A 52 1.47 -9.10 -12.97
CA LYS A 52 0.29 -9.24 -12.14
C LYS A 52 0.61 -8.60 -10.80
N ALA A 53 -0.11 -7.53 -10.46
CA ALA A 53 0.11 -6.85 -9.20
C ALA A 53 -0.58 -7.60 -8.04
N GLU A 54 0.13 -7.73 -6.93
CA GLU A 54 -0.41 -8.17 -5.65
C GLU A 54 -0.22 -7.04 -4.64
N ILE A 55 -1.24 -6.76 -3.83
CA ILE A 55 -1.17 -5.80 -2.72
C ILE A 55 -1.27 -6.58 -1.42
N ARG A 56 -0.29 -6.37 -0.54
CA ARG A 56 -0.18 -7.05 0.76
C ARG A 56 -0.14 -6.01 1.87
N VAL A 57 -1.12 -6.07 2.75
CA VAL A 57 -1.23 -5.16 3.90
C VAL A 57 -0.88 -5.92 5.16
N ALA A 58 -0.09 -5.35 6.06
CA ALA A 58 0.24 -6.02 7.31
C ALA A 58 -1.02 -6.28 8.15
N THR A 59 -1.09 -7.44 8.81
CA THR A 59 -2.28 -7.81 9.61
C THR A 59 -2.63 -6.83 10.73
N VAL A 60 -1.67 -6.05 11.23
CA VAL A 60 -1.89 -5.01 12.24
C VAL A 60 -2.92 -3.95 11.79
N PHE A 61 -3.03 -3.70 10.49
CA PHE A 61 -4.00 -2.75 9.93
C PHE A 61 -5.44 -3.24 9.93
N ARG A 62 -5.72 -4.51 10.30
CA ARG A 62 -7.10 -4.97 10.48
C ARG A 62 -7.82 -4.23 11.60
N ASN A 63 -7.07 -3.86 12.64
CA ASN A 63 -7.58 -3.20 13.85
C ASN A 63 -7.14 -1.73 13.93
N ALA A 64 -6.49 -1.21 12.88
CA ALA A 64 -6.10 0.19 12.82
C ALA A 64 -7.32 1.06 12.46
N PRO A 65 -7.31 2.35 12.85
CA PRO A 65 -8.21 3.34 12.29
C PRO A 65 -8.23 3.29 10.74
N GLU A 66 -9.42 3.44 10.15
CA GLU A 66 -9.60 3.41 8.69
C GLU A 66 -8.65 4.35 7.92
N PRO A 67 -8.34 5.58 8.39
CA PRO A 67 -7.43 6.47 7.68
C PRO A 67 -6.02 5.89 7.50
N PHE A 68 -5.54 5.04 8.42
CA PHE A 68 -4.23 4.40 8.30
C PHE A 68 -4.28 3.28 7.25
N LEU A 69 -5.37 2.51 7.21
CA LEU A 69 -5.59 1.54 6.15
C LEU A 69 -5.69 2.23 4.78
N ARG A 70 -6.40 3.36 4.71
CA ARG A 70 -6.50 4.18 3.50
C ARG A 70 -5.15 4.61 2.99
N MET A 71 -4.33 5.19 3.87
CA MET A 71 -2.99 5.65 3.53
C MET A 71 -2.12 4.52 2.97
N ILE A 72 -2.10 3.35 3.63
CA ILE A 72 -1.33 2.19 3.15
C ILE A 72 -1.84 1.72 1.78
N VAL A 73 -3.16 1.64 1.59
CA VAL A 73 -3.71 1.23 0.29
C VAL A 73 -3.36 2.25 -0.80
N VAL A 74 -3.41 3.55 -0.52
CA VAL A 74 -2.97 4.61 -1.44
C VAL A 74 -1.49 4.47 -1.79
N HIS A 75 -0.64 4.21 -0.81
CA HIS A 75 0.80 3.97 -1.00
C HIS A 75 1.05 2.81 -1.97
N GLU A 76 0.44 1.66 -1.71
CA GLU A 76 0.61 0.45 -2.54
C GLU A 76 0.00 0.63 -3.94
N LEU A 77 -1.10 1.38 -4.06
CA LEU A 77 -1.70 1.72 -5.35
C LEU A 77 -0.80 2.65 -6.17
N ALA A 78 -0.12 3.61 -5.54
CA ALA A 78 0.84 4.47 -6.22
C ALA A 78 2.00 3.66 -6.82
N HIS A 79 2.42 2.57 -6.14
CA HIS A 79 3.43 1.63 -6.66
C HIS A 79 3.07 0.87 -7.92
N LEU A 80 1.80 0.91 -8.35
CA LEU A 80 1.39 0.39 -9.66
C LEU A 80 1.93 1.25 -10.81
N LYS A 81 2.19 2.54 -10.58
CA LYS A 81 2.72 3.49 -11.58
C LYS A 81 4.13 3.97 -11.25
N GLU A 82 4.41 4.27 -9.98
CA GLU A 82 5.66 4.89 -9.54
C GLU A 82 6.43 3.95 -8.60
N LYS A 83 7.63 3.49 -9.00
CA LYS A 83 8.38 2.49 -8.22
C LYS A 83 9.12 3.08 -7.03
N ASP A 84 9.74 4.22 -7.23
CA ASP A 84 10.56 4.89 -6.21
C ASP A 84 9.75 5.96 -5.49
N HIS A 85 10.04 6.17 -4.21
CA HIS A 85 9.45 7.25 -3.39
C HIS A 85 10.02 8.62 -3.75
N ASN A 86 9.82 9.05 -4.99
CA ASN A 86 10.24 10.33 -5.52
C ASN A 86 9.07 11.34 -5.55
N LYS A 87 9.30 12.55 -6.09
CA LYS A 87 8.28 13.60 -6.18
C LYS A 87 7.00 13.14 -6.90
N ALA A 88 7.11 12.36 -7.97
CA ALA A 88 5.96 11.87 -8.73
C ALA A 88 5.12 10.87 -7.91
N PHE A 89 5.79 9.98 -7.16
CA PHE A 89 5.12 9.06 -6.24
C PHE A 89 4.29 9.80 -5.19
N TYR A 90 4.88 10.78 -4.50
CA TYR A 90 4.18 11.53 -3.46
C TYR A 90 3.06 12.39 -4.04
N GLN A 91 3.25 12.99 -5.22
CA GLN A 91 2.19 13.70 -5.92
C GLN A 91 1.01 12.79 -6.25
N LEU A 92 1.27 11.56 -6.71
CA LEU A 92 0.22 10.58 -6.99
C LEU A 92 -0.50 10.16 -5.70
N CYS A 93 0.22 9.97 -4.60
CA CYS A 93 -0.38 9.68 -3.30
C CYS A 93 -1.31 10.81 -2.83
N CYS A 94 -0.83 12.07 -2.88
CA CYS A 94 -1.62 13.25 -2.50
C CYS A 94 -2.83 13.48 -3.43
N HIS A 95 -2.77 13.03 -4.68
CA HIS A 95 -3.92 13.07 -5.57
C HIS A 95 -5.03 12.09 -5.14
N MET A 96 -4.67 10.92 -4.62
CA MET A 96 -5.63 9.92 -4.12
C MET A 96 -6.10 10.18 -2.70
N GLU A 97 -5.24 10.80 -1.88
CA GLU A 97 -5.51 11.18 -0.49
C GLU A 97 -4.85 12.53 -0.19
N PRO A 98 -5.60 13.65 -0.18
CA PRO A 98 -5.04 14.98 0.07
C PRO A 98 -4.29 15.13 1.40
N GLN A 99 -4.65 14.34 2.43
CA GLN A 99 -3.99 14.33 3.74
C GLN A 99 -2.86 13.30 3.83
N TYR A 100 -2.40 12.73 2.70
CA TYR A 100 -1.50 11.58 2.67
C TYR A 100 -0.27 11.75 3.55
N HIS A 101 0.43 12.88 3.48
CA HIS A 101 1.63 13.10 4.29
C HIS A 101 1.35 13.10 5.80
N GLN A 102 0.23 13.67 6.23
CA GLN A 102 -0.15 13.66 7.64
C GLN A 102 -0.50 12.24 8.08
N LEU A 103 -1.31 11.54 7.29
CA LEU A 103 -1.68 10.15 7.58
C LEU A 103 -0.48 9.21 7.55
N GLU A 104 0.50 9.46 6.68
CA GLU A 104 1.76 8.73 6.61
C GLU A 104 2.53 8.87 7.93
N PHE A 105 2.71 10.11 8.38
CA PHE A 105 3.36 10.40 9.66
C PHE A 105 2.60 9.77 10.83
N ASP A 106 1.29 9.98 10.93
CA ASP A 106 0.45 9.46 12.02
C ASP A 106 0.48 7.94 12.08
N THR A 107 0.46 7.28 10.92
CA THR A 107 0.56 5.81 10.85
C THR A 107 1.91 5.33 11.34
N ARG A 108 3.01 5.98 10.94
CA ARG A 108 4.36 5.62 11.44
C ARG A 108 4.46 5.80 12.95
N LEU A 109 3.91 6.89 13.48
CA LEU A 109 3.87 7.18 14.91
C LEU A 109 3.05 6.12 15.66
N TRP A 110 1.87 5.78 15.15
CA TRP A 110 1.01 4.76 15.73
C TRP A 110 1.69 3.37 15.72
N LEU A 111 2.33 2.97 14.63
CA LEU A 111 3.09 1.72 14.55
C LEU A 111 4.26 1.69 15.54
N THR A 112 4.95 2.82 15.70
CA THR A 112 6.03 2.96 16.69
C THR A 112 5.50 2.78 18.11
N HIS A 113 4.37 3.41 18.43
CA HIS A 113 3.72 3.25 19.74
C HIS A 113 3.30 1.80 20.00
N GLN A 114 2.68 1.13 19.01
CA GLN A 114 2.31 -0.29 19.10
C GLN A 114 3.52 -1.18 19.37
N ALA A 115 4.65 -0.90 18.71
CA ALA A 115 5.89 -1.65 18.87
C ALA A 115 6.52 -1.50 20.26
N LEU A 116 6.47 -0.30 20.83
CA LEU A 116 6.95 -0.03 22.17
C LEU A 116 6.03 -0.63 23.25
N SER A 117 4.72 -0.68 22.98
CA SER A 117 3.72 -1.24 23.91
C SER A 117 3.68 -2.77 23.92
N ALA A 118 4.26 -3.41 22.90
CA ALA A 118 4.33 -4.87 22.78
C ALA A 118 5.59 -5.49 23.41
N GLN A 119 6.44 -4.66 24.04
CA GLN A 119 7.59 -5.08 24.86
C GLN A 119 7.18 -5.21 26.32
#